data_AF-A0A371QSQ6-F1
#
_entry.id   AF-A0A371QSQ6-F1
#
_cell.length_a   1.000
_cell.length_b   1.000
_cell.length_c   1.000
_cell.angle_alpha   90.00
_cell.angle_beta   90.00
_cell.angle_gamma   90.00
#
_symmetry.space_group_name_H-M   'P 1'
#
loop_
_entity.id
_entity.type
_entity.pdbx_description
1 polymer ?
#
loop_
_entity_poly.entity_id
_entity_poly.type
_entity_poly.pdbx_seq_one_letter_code
_entity_poly.pdbx_strand_id
1 'polypeptide(L)' 'METVKISENFEVKLPDKIRKALNLQPGQKLRIITYQDRIELIPDIDTKKTQGMLKRINTDFERENDRV' A
#
# COMPACT_ATOMS: atom_id res chain seq x y z
N MET A 1 9.37 -15.88 5.96
CA MET A 1 9.58 -15.87 4.50
C MET A 1 8.67 -16.94 3.91
N GLU A 2 7.79 -16.58 2.98
CA GLU A 2 6.87 -17.51 2.32
C GLU A 2 7.25 -17.55 0.84
N THR A 3 7.40 -18.75 0.28
CA THR A 3 7.72 -18.93 -1.15
C THR A 3 6.47 -19.41 -1.86
N VAL A 4 6.12 -18.77 -2.97
CA VAL A 4 4.95 -19.10 -3.78
C VAL A 4 5.36 -19.37 -5.21
N LYS A 5 4.63 -20.25 -5.89
CA LYS A 5 4.80 -20.49 -7.32
C LYS A 5 3.93 -19.53 -8.11
N ILE A 6 4.46 -19.10 -9.24
CA ILE A 6 3.71 -18.34 -10.25
C ILE A 6 2.88 -19.35 -11.06
N SER A 7 1.60 -19.05 -11.28
CA SER A 7 0.73 -19.88 -12.13
C SER A 7 1.07 -19.71 -13.62
N GLU A 8 0.50 -20.55 -14.48
CA GLU A 8 0.68 -20.45 -15.94
C GLU A 8 0.21 -19.12 -16.53
N ASN A 9 -0.76 -18.48 -15.86
CA ASN A 9 -1.28 -17.15 -16.24
C ASN A 9 -0.51 -16.01 -15.58
N PHE A 10 0.70 -16.28 -15.04
CA PHE A 10 1.51 -15.32 -14.31
C PHE A 10 0.85 -14.75 -13.04
N GLU A 11 -0.09 -15.49 -12.44
CA GLU A 11 -0.74 -15.08 -11.20
C GLU A 11 0.06 -15.54 -9.99
N VAL A 12 0.18 -14.67 -9.00
CA VAL A 12 0.80 -14.99 -7.71
C VAL A 12 -0.30 -15.10 -6.65
N LYS A 13 -0.54 -16.32 -6.16
CA LYS A 13 -1.50 -16.53 -5.07
C LYS A 13 -0.92 -16.02 -3.75
N LEU A 14 -1.42 -14.89 -3.28
CA LEU A 14 -1.01 -14.27 -2.02
C LEU A 14 -1.27 -15.23 -0.83
N PRO A 15 -0.23 -15.58 -0.03
CA PRO A 15 -0.38 -16.40 1.16
C PRO A 15 -1.31 -15.76 2.20
N ASP A 16 -2.05 -16.59 2.93
CA ASP A 16 -3.00 -16.17 3.97
C ASP A 16 -2.38 -15.24 5.01
N LYS A 17 -1.14 -15.52 5.42
CA LYS A 17 -0.41 -14.70 6.39
C LYS A 17 -0.22 -13.26 5.90
N ILE A 18 0.12 -13.07 4.62
CA ILE A 18 0.29 -11.74 4.02
C ILE A 18 -1.06 -11.05 3.89
N ARG A 19 -2.10 -11.76 3.41
CA ARG A 19 -3.46 -11.23 3.29
C ARG A 19 -3.98 -10.68 4.62
N LYS A 20 -3.76 -11.43 5.71
CA LYS A 20 -4.16 -11.03 7.07
C LYS A 20 -3.29 -9.91 7.63
N ALA A 21 -1.96 -9.99 7.49
CA ALA A 21 -1.05 -8.99 8.02
C ALA A 21 -1.26 -7.59 7.40
N LEU A 22 -1.56 -7.55 6.10
CA LEU A 22 -1.84 -6.30 5.37
C LEU A 22 -3.35 -5.97 5.33
N ASN A 23 -4.19 -6.78 5.97
CA ASN A 23 -5.65 -6.67 5.99
C ASN A 23 -6.28 -6.46 4.59
N LEU A 24 -5.73 -7.16 3.58
CA LEU A 24 -6.14 -7.02 2.18
C LEU A 24 -7.56 -7.54 1.98
N GLN A 25 -8.37 -6.78 1.26
CA GLN A 25 -9.75 -7.14 0.92
C GLN A 25 -9.87 -7.63 -0.52
N PRO A 26 -10.76 -8.59 -0.82
CA PRO A 26 -11.06 -8.98 -2.20
C PRO A 26 -11.48 -7.76 -3.04
N GLY A 27 -10.96 -7.64 -4.26
CA GLY A 27 -11.24 -6.51 -5.15
C GLY A 27 -10.46 -5.23 -4.85
N GLN A 28 -9.61 -5.23 -3.82
CA GLN A 28 -8.69 -4.12 -3.55
C GLN A 28 -7.67 -3.99 -4.68
N LYS A 29 -7.48 -2.76 -5.18
CA LYS A 29 -6.50 -2.44 -6.22
C LYS A 29 -5.11 -2.32 -5.60
N LEU A 30 -4.12 -2.89 -6.29
CA LEU A 30 -2.70 -2.76 -5.99
C LEU A 30 -2.00 -2.19 -7.23
N ARG A 31 -1.07 -1.27 -7.02
CA ARG A 31 -0.09 -0.86 -8.01
C ARG A 31 1.12 -1.79 -7.91
N ILE A 32 1.69 -2.13 -9.06
CA ILE A 32 2.87 -2.97 -9.17
C ILE A 32 3.98 -2.12 -9.78
N ILE A 33 5.13 -2.07 -9.11
CA ILE A 33 6.34 -1.43 -9.65
C ILE A 33 7.50 -2.41 -9.60
N THR A 34 8.40 -2.33 -10.57
CA THR A 34 9.70 -2.99 -10.50
C THR A 34 10.66 -2.06 -9.78
N TYR A 35 11.34 -2.58 -8.76
CA TYR A 35 12.35 -1.82 -8.03
C TYR A 35 13.55 -2.74 -7.77
N GLN A 36 14.67 -2.43 -8.42
CA GLN A 36 15.84 -3.31 -8.47
C GLN A 36 15.41 -4.70 -9.01
N ASP A 37 15.79 -5.78 -8.31
CA ASP A 37 15.51 -7.16 -8.71
C ASP A 37 14.24 -7.74 -8.06
N ARG A 38 13.29 -6.89 -7.65
CA ARG A 38 12.01 -7.32 -7.06
C ARG A 38 10.83 -6.50 -7.58
N ILE A 39 9.65 -7.09 -7.44
CA ILE A 39 8.38 -6.37 -7.60
C ILE A 39 7.91 -5.86 -6.23
N GLU A 40 7.40 -4.65 -6.19
CA GLU A 40 6.72 -4.09 -5.03
C GLU A 40 5.24 -3.90 -5.33
N LEU A 41 4.40 -4.34 -4.40
CA LEU A 41 2.95 -4.25 -4.45
C LEU A 41 2.50 -3.17 -3.47
N ILE A 42 1.92 -2.09 -4.00
CA ILE A 42 1.52 -0.92 -3.21
C ILE A 42 -0.01 -0.80 -3.28
N PRO A 43 -0.72 -0.77 -2.15
CA PRO A 43 -2.15 -0.49 -2.14
C PRO A 43 -2.51 0.79 -2.88
N ASP A 44 -3.41 0.71 -3.86
CA ASP A 44 -3.93 1.88 -4.58
C ASP A 44 -5.04 2.53 -3.74
N ILE A 45 -4.62 3.29 -2.73
CA ILE A 45 -5.52 3.98 -1.81
C ILE A 45 -5.81 5.37 -2.41
N ASP A 46 -7.10 5.70 -2.54
CA ASP A 46 -7.53 7.04 -2.92
C ASP A 46 -6.95 8.08 -1.95
N THR A 47 -6.28 9.08 -2.49
CA THR A 47 -5.72 10.22 -1.73
C THR A 47 -6.76 10.93 -0.86
N LYS A 48 -8.05 10.86 -1.19
CA LYS A 48 -9.12 11.38 -0.33
C LYS A 48 -9.30 10.55 0.95
N LYS A 49 -9.07 9.23 0.88
CA LYS A 49 -9.17 8.31 2.02
C LYS A 49 -7.95 8.36 2.94
N THR A 50 -6.83 8.90 2.48
CA THR A 50 -5.61 9.08 3.31
C THR A 50 -5.63 10.37 4.11
N GLN A 51 -6.56 11.30 3.84
CA GLN A 51 -6.77 12.49 4.66
C GLN A 51 -7.12 12.09 6.10
N GLY A 52 -6.37 12.61 7.07
CA GLY A 52 -6.57 12.28 8.48
C GLY A 52 -6.16 10.85 8.89
N MET A 53 -5.47 10.10 8.02
CA MET A 53 -4.95 8.76 8.33
C MET A 53 -3.95 8.79 9.50
N LEU A 54 -3.14 9.85 9.58
CA LEU A 54 -2.24 10.10 10.69
C LEU A 54 -3.01 10.71 11.87
N LYS A 55 -3.90 9.92 12.46
CA LYS A 55 -4.61 10.34 13.67
C LYS A 55 -3.57 10.65 14.75
N ARG A 56 -3.64 11.86 15.33
CA ARG A 56 -2.85 12.35 16.48
C ARG A 56 -1.44 12.89 16.16
N ILE A 57 -1.14 13.22 14.90
CA ILE A 57 0.05 14.08 14.66
C ILE A 57 -0.22 15.46 15.23
N ASN A 58 0.82 16.07 15.82
CA ASN A 58 0.75 17.48 16.19
C ASN A 58 0.70 18.30 14.90
N THR A 59 -0.41 19.00 14.66
CA THR A 59 -0.60 19.90 13.52
C THR A 59 -0.37 21.37 13.86
N ASP A 60 0.06 21.66 15.08
CA ASP A 60 0.32 23.02 15.56
C ASP A 60 1.72 23.43 15.11
N PHE A 61 1.78 24.17 14.00
CA PHE A 61 2.99 24.84 13.53
C PHE A 61 2.62 26.18 12.87
N GLU A 62 3.49 27.17 13.02
CA GLU A 62 3.33 28.45 12.34
C GLU A 62 3.52 28.26 10.84
N ARG A 63 2.52 28.66 10.05
CA ARG A 63 2.60 28.66 8.59
C ARG A 63 3.14 30.01 8.13
N GLU A 64 4.24 30.00 7.39
CA GLU A 64 4.73 31.19 6.71
C GLU A 64 3.71 31.65 5.66
N ASN A 65 3.52 32.96 5.54
CA ASN A 65 2.51 33.58 4.65
C ASN A 65 2.64 33.19 3.17
N ASP A 66 3.80 32.68 2.74
CA ASP A 66 4.08 32.25 1.36
C ASP A 66 3.50 30.86 1.01
N ARG A 67 2.79 30.21 1.94
CA ARG A 67 2.30 28.83 1.79
C ARG A 67 0.80 28.63 2.02
N VAL A 68 -0.01 29.68 1.83
CA VAL A 68 -1.50 29.64 1.89
C VAL A 68 -2.11 29.82 0.51
#